data_AF-A0A9X8R0M1-F1
#
_entry.id   AF-A0A9X8R0M1-F1
#
_cell.length_a   1.000
_cell.length_b   1.000
_cell.length_c   1.000
_cell.angle_alpha   90.00
_cell.angle_beta   90.00
_cell.angle_gamma   90.00
#
_symmetry.space_group_name_H-M   'P 1'
#
loop_
_entity.id
_entity.type
_entity.pdbx_description
1 polymer ?
#
loop_
_entity_poly.entity_id
_entity_poly.type
_entity_poly.pdbx_seq_one_letter_code
_entity_poly.pdbx_strand_id
1 'polypeptide(L)'
;MGRTEYYNDPTAPKANTLIPASNLLVVVDDDAILLQRRRDTGQWALPGGAQDIGDTAAQCAVRECLEETGIVAEITGFLGVYSNPNRIVAYTDGEIRQQYENAYIGARSAVRPPPTTRPTASASSSPRTSTSTTSTPACASRSATTLHPYLG
;
A
#
# COMPACT_ATOMS: atom_id res chain seq x y z
N MET A 1 18.58 13.70 10.77
CA MET A 1 18.33 14.66 9.68
C MET A 1 17.17 15.53 10.12
N GLY A 2 17.33 16.85 10.12
CA GLY A 2 16.27 17.75 10.59
C GLY A 2 15.15 17.84 9.56
N ARG A 3 13.91 17.97 10.02
CA ARG A 3 12.76 18.28 9.16
C ARG A 3 11.76 19.16 9.89
N THR A 4 11.05 19.98 9.14
CA THR A 4 9.96 20.83 9.61
C THR A 4 8.69 20.46 8.86
N GLU A 5 7.60 20.21 9.59
CA GLU A 5 6.30 19.92 9.02
C GLU A 5 5.42 21.17 9.05
N TYR A 6 4.76 21.45 7.94
CA TYR A 6 3.81 22.55 7.78
C TYR A 6 2.44 21.97 7.42
N TYR A 7 1.40 22.46 8.10
CA TYR A 7 0.03 22.02 7.86
C TYR A 7 -0.88 23.24 7.68
N ASN A 8 -1.38 23.44 6.45
CA ASN A 8 -2.18 24.61 6.08
C ASN A 8 -1.51 25.95 6.46
N ASP A 9 -0.18 25.98 6.47
CA ASP A 9 0.61 27.17 6.79
C ASP A 9 0.91 27.95 5.49
N PRO A 10 0.46 29.22 5.37
CA PRO A 10 0.72 30.03 4.18
C PRO A 10 2.20 30.41 4.00
N THR A 11 3.03 30.24 5.03
CA THR A 11 4.48 30.48 4.99
C THR A 11 5.28 29.23 4.60
N ALA A 12 4.61 28.09 4.38
CA ALA A 12 5.26 26.85 3.97
C ALA A 12 6.04 27.05 2.65
N PRO A 13 7.27 26.51 2.56
CA PRO A 13 8.02 26.56 1.31
C PRO A 13 7.34 25.71 0.23
N LYS A 14 7.59 26.03 -1.04
CA LYS A 14 6.94 25.33 -2.17
C LYS A 14 7.53 23.91 -2.33
N ALA A 15 6.65 22.91 -2.40
CA ALA A 15 7.04 21.54 -2.70
C ALA A 15 7.84 21.46 -4.01
N ASN A 16 8.95 20.71 -3.97
CA ASN A 16 9.77 20.37 -5.14
C ASN A 16 9.76 18.87 -5.45
N THR A 17 9.30 18.04 -4.50
CA THR A 17 9.22 16.59 -4.65
C THR A 17 7.84 16.11 -4.22
N LEU A 18 7.23 15.23 -5.03
CA LEU A 18 6.02 14.49 -4.67
C LEU A 18 6.40 13.03 -4.42
N ILE A 19 6.11 12.53 -3.22
CA ILE A 19 6.39 11.14 -2.84
C ILE A 19 5.09 10.37 -2.67
N PRO A 20 4.89 9.25 -3.41
CA PRO A 20 3.86 8.29 -3.06
C PRO A 20 4.28 7.56 -1.78
N ALA A 21 3.34 7.44 -0.86
CA ALA A 21 3.53 6.80 0.42
C ALA A 21 2.31 5.96 0.80
N SER A 22 2.49 5.06 1.76
CA SER A 22 1.39 4.29 2.30
C SER A 22 1.48 4.16 3.82
N ASN A 23 0.31 4.16 4.45
CA ASN A 23 0.15 3.97 5.89
C ASN A 23 -0.75 2.76 6.19
N LEU A 24 -0.53 2.12 7.34
CA LEU A 24 -1.36 1.03 7.81
C LEU A 24 -1.89 1.31 9.22
N LEU A 25 -3.21 1.40 9.35
CA LEU A 25 -3.88 1.37 10.66
C LEU A 25 -4.06 -0.08 11.06
N VAL A 26 -3.29 -0.54 12.04
CA VAL A 26 -3.38 -1.92 12.54
C VAL A 26 -4.24 -1.95 13.79
N VAL A 27 -5.34 -2.69 13.74
CA VAL A 27 -6.12 -3.08 14.91
C VAL A 27 -5.41 -4.26 15.58
N VAL A 28 -5.02 -4.08 16.84
CA VAL A 28 -4.27 -5.08 17.63
C VAL A 28 -5.22 -5.95 18.46
N ASP A 29 -6.23 -5.31 19.05
CA ASP A 29 -7.34 -5.91 19.81
C ASP A 29 -8.61 -5.10 19.52
N ASP A 30 -9.78 -5.56 19.96
CA ASP A 30 -11.11 -5.03 19.56
C ASP A 30 -11.27 -3.49 19.64
N ASP A 31 -10.51 -2.81 20.51
CA ASP A 31 -10.55 -1.34 20.66
C ASP A 31 -9.17 -0.65 20.63
N ALA A 32 -8.11 -1.34 20.18
CA ALA A 32 -6.75 -0.83 20.23
C ALA A 32 -6.11 -0.73 18.84
N ILE A 33 -5.55 0.44 18.52
CA ILE A 33 -4.78 0.67 17.30
C ILE A 33 -3.30 0.83 17.57
N LEU A 34 -2.48 0.38 16.63
CA LEU A 34 -1.04 0.58 16.64
C LEU A 34 -0.70 2.01 16.19
N LEU A 35 0.06 2.73 17.02
CA LEU A 35 0.68 4.00 16.67
C LEU A 35 2.16 3.95 17.01
N GLN A 36 2.97 4.59 16.18
CA GLN A 36 4.38 4.83 16.47
C GLN A 36 4.58 6.26 16.99
N ARG A 37 5.43 6.41 18.00
CA ARG A 37 5.85 7.73 18.49
C ARG A 37 7.19 8.09 17.86
N ARG A 38 7.18 9.12 17.03
CA ARG A 38 8.37 9.53 16.30
C ARG A 38 9.42 10.12 17.23
N ARG A 39 10.69 9.77 17.05
CA ARG A 39 11.79 10.27 17.88
C ARG A 39 12.12 11.75 17.65
N ASP A 40 11.89 12.23 16.43
CA ASP A 40 12.25 13.58 15.99
C ASP A 40 11.22 14.63 16.40
N THR A 41 9.93 14.34 16.26
CA THR A 41 8.84 15.28 16.54
C THR A 41 8.07 14.95 17.82
N GLY A 42 8.23 13.75 18.37
CA GLY A 42 7.47 13.25 19.51
C GLY A 42 5.99 12.96 19.21
N GLN A 43 5.56 13.16 17.96
CA GLN A 43 4.19 12.98 17.49
C GLN A 43 3.86 11.50 17.30
N TRP A 44 2.58 11.19 17.47
CA TRP A 44 2.04 9.87 17.12
C TRP A 44 1.66 9.83 15.65
N ALA A 45 2.00 8.74 14.98
CA ALA A 45 1.69 8.51 13.59
C ALA A 45 1.31 7.04 13.36
N LEU A 46 0.58 6.77 12.29
CA LEU A 46 0.47 5.42 11.76
C LEU A 46 1.86 4.94 11.30
N PRO A 47 2.14 3.64 11.39
CA PRO A 47 3.27 3.07 10.65
C PRO A 47 3.07 3.27 9.16
N GLY A 48 4.13 3.64 8.46
CA GLY A 48 4.05 4.00 7.06
C GLY A 48 5.23 4.80 6.55
N GLY A 49 5.39 4.80 5.23
CA GLY A 49 6.58 5.33 4.60
C GLY A 49 6.45 5.47 3.10
N ALA A 50 7.56 5.81 2.47
CA ALA A 50 7.62 6.01 1.03
C ALA A 50 7.49 4.67 0.29
N GLN A 51 6.79 4.70 -0.83
CA GLN A 51 6.63 3.52 -1.68
C GLN A 51 7.92 3.25 -2.46
N ASP A 52 8.40 2.01 -2.38
CA ASP A 52 9.54 1.54 -3.16
C ASP A 52 9.14 1.24 -4.61
N ILE A 53 10.11 1.33 -5.52
CA ILE A 53 9.88 0.99 -6.93
C ILE A 53 9.54 -0.50 -7.05
N GLY A 54 8.37 -0.78 -7.61
CA GLY A 54 7.86 -2.13 -7.82
C GLY A 54 6.87 -2.60 -6.76
N ASP A 55 6.73 -1.90 -5.64
CA ASP A 55 5.67 -2.16 -4.68
C ASP A 55 4.32 -1.69 -5.24
N THR A 56 3.25 -2.42 -4.93
CA THR A 56 1.91 -1.82 -4.86
C THR A 56 1.78 -0.99 -3.60
N ALA A 57 0.85 -0.01 -3.57
CA ALA A 57 0.61 0.78 -2.37
C ALA A 57 0.27 -0.08 -1.13
N ALA A 58 -0.46 -1.18 -1.32
CA ALA A 58 -0.80 -2.14 -0.28
C ALA A 58 0.45 -2.90 0.23
N GLN A 59 1.34 -3.35 -0.66
CA GLN A 59 2.59 -4.00 -0.28
C GLN A 59 3.51 -3.06 0.52
N CYS A 60 3.60 -1.79 0.10
CA CYS A 60 4.34 -0.78 0.83
C CYS A 60 3.79 -0.61 2.26
N ALA A 61 2.47 -0.50 2.44
CA ALA A 61 1.86 -0.33 3.77
C ALA A 61 2.22 -1.48 4.73
N VAL A 62 2.16 -2.72 4.24
CA VAL A 62 2.49 -3.92 5.04
C VAL A 62 3.99 -4.01 5.31
N ARG A 63 4.84 -3.71 4.32
CA ARG A 63 6.31 -3.69 4.44
C ARG A 63 6.76 -2.68 5.49
N GLU A 64 6.34 -1.42 5.37
CA GLU A 64 6.68 -0.34 6.29
C GLU A 64 6.22 -0.66 7.71
N CYS A 65 5.01 -1.19 7.89
CA CYS A 65 4.53 -1.62 9.21
C CYS A 65 5.45 -2.65 9.85
N LEU A 66 5.87 -3.66 9.10
CA LEU A 66 6.79 -4.68 9.59
C LEU A 66 8.17 -4.09 9.92
N GLU A 67 8.71 -3.23 9.05
CA GLU A 67 10.04 -2.64 9.21
C GLU A 67 10.12 -1.68 10.40
N GLU A 68 9.13 -0.82 10.59
CA GLU A 68 9.12 0.20 11.65
C GLU A 68 8.73 -0.36 13.02
N THR A 69 7.86 -1.38 13.08
CA THR A 69 7.24 -1.83 14.34
C THR A 69 7.54 -3.29 14.68
N GLY A 70 8.00 -4.09 13.72
CA GLY A 70 8.12 -5.54 13.86
C GLY A 70 6.77 -6.28 13.87
N ILE A 71 5.64 -5.58 13.75
CA ILE A 71 4.31 -6.18 13.76
C ILE A 71 3.94 -6.62 12.35
N VAL A 72 3.56 -7.89 12.27
CA VAL A 72 2.96 -8.49 11.09
C VAL A 72 1.47 -8.17 11.07
N ALA A 73 0.99 -7.60 9.97
CA ALA A 73 -0.41 -7.27 9.77
C ALA A 73 -0.87 -7.66 8.36
N GLU A 74 -2.15 -7.97 8.24
CA GLU A 74 -2.83 -8.18 6.96
C GLU A 74 -3.81 -7.04 6.70
N ILE A 75 -3.95 -6.63 5.43
CA ILE A 75 -4.90 -5.58 5.05
C ILE A 75 -6.31 -6.17 5.03
N THR A 76 -7.20 -5.54 5.78
CA THR A 76 -8.63 -5.89 5.88
C THR A 76 -9.53 -4.87 5.19
N GLY A 77 -8.99 -3.69 4.85
CA GLY A 77 -9.75 -2.67 4.15
C GLY A 77 -8.90 -1.52 3.62
N PHE A 78 -9.53 -0.68 2.79
CA PHE A 78 -8.96 0.58 2.35
C PHE A 78 -9.59 1.72 3.14
N LEU A 79 -8.77 2.58 3.74
CA LEU A 79 -9.23 3.71 4.53
C LEU A 79 -9.46 4.94 3.64
N GLY A 80 -8.52 5.25 2.75
CA GLY A 80 -8.64 6.40 1.86
C GLY A 80 -7.33 6.90 1.28
N VAL A 81 -7.46 7.92 0.43
CA VAL A 81 -6.33 8.68 -0.12
C VAL A 81 -6.20 10.01 0.62
N TYR A 82 -4.99 10.33 1.06
CA TYR A 82 -4.65 11.57 1.73
C TYR A 82 -3.62 12.32 0.87
N SER A 83 -4.04 13.45 0.29
CA SER A 83 -3.24 14.17 -0.71
C SER A 83 -3.34 15.69 -0.57
N ASN A 84 -3.60 16.18 0.66
CA ASN A 84 -3.70 17.62 0.92
C ASN A 84 -2.42 18.34 0.45
N PRO A 85 -2.50 19.24 -0.55
CA PRO A 85 -1.32 19.93 -1.08
C PRO A 85 -0.66 20.87 -0.07
N ASN A 86 -1.37 21.22 1.01
CA ASN A 86 -0.86 22.08 2.07
C ASN A 86 -0.25 21.30 3.26
N ARG A 87 -0.02 19.99 3.09
CA ARG A 87 0.80 19.19 4.01
C ARG A 87 2.21 19.06 3.43
N ILE A 88 3.11 19.90 3.93
CA ILE A 88 4.48 20.05 3.41
C ILE A 88 5.49 19.62 4.46
N VAL A 89 6.51 18.87 4.04
CA VAL A 89 7.65 18.50 4.90
C VAL A 89 8.93 19.03 4.26
N ALA A 90 9.61 19.95 4.93
CA ALA A 90 10.89 20.48 4.47
C ALA A 90 12.03 19.80 5.23
N TYR A 91 12.99 19.23 4.49
CA TYR A 91 14.17 18.58 5.02
C TYR A 91 15.40 19.49 4.93
N THR A 92 16.36 19.27 5.82
CA THR A 92 17.59 20.10 5.88
C THR A 92 18.53 19.95 4.66
N ASP A 93 18.31 18.95 3.81
CA ASP A 93 19.06 18.75 2.55
C ASP A 93 18.47 19.52 1.36
N GLY A 94 17.37 20.24 1.55
CA GLY A 94 16.69 20.98 0.49
C GLY A 94 15.54 20.23 -0.18
N GLU A 95 15.26 18.98 0.21
CA GLU A 95 14.01 18.33 -0.21
C GLU A 95 12.81 19.02 0.46
N ILE A 96 11.82 19.43 -0.32
CA ILE A 96 10.54 19.95 0.15
C ILE A 96 9.45 19.05 -0.40
N ARG A 97 9.00 18.15 0.46
CA ARG A 97 8.16 17.01 0.12
C ARG A 97 6.68 17.34 0.30
N GLN A 98 5.91 17.08 -0.75
CA GLN A 98 4.48 16.80 -0.68
C GLN A 98 4.28 15.29 -0.70
N GLN A 99 3.31 14.78 0.05
CA GLN A 99 2.99 13.35 0.09
C GLN A 99 1.64 13.08 -0.56
N TYR A 100 1.57 11.97 -1.30
CA TYR A 100 0.34 11.33 -1.74
C TYR A 100 0.26 9.98 -1.03
N GLU A 101 -0.65 9.86 -0.08
CA GLU A 101 -0.70 8.72 0.84
C GLU A 101 -1.93 7.86 0.61
N ASN A 102 -1.71 6.56 0.43
CA ASN A 102 -2.78 5.57 0.53
C ASN A 102 -2.80 5.02 1.96
N ALA A 103 -3.93 5.10 2.65
CA ALA A 103 -4.10 4.50 3.96
C ALA A 103 -4.96 3.24 3.88
N TYR A 104 -4.52 2.21 4.58
CA TYR A 104 -5.21 0.93 4.70
C TYR A 104 -5.58 0.65 6.14
N ILE A 105 -6.60 -0.20 6.31
CA ILE A 105 -6.96 -0.80 7.59
C ILE A 105 -6.43 -2.22 7.56
N GLY A 106 -5.83 -2.66 8.66
CA GLY A 106 -5.35 -4.02 8.83
C GLY A 106 -5.58 -4.55 10.23
N ALA A 107 -5.41 -5.87 10.36
CA ALA A 107 -5.44 -6.57 11.63
C ALA A 107 -4.09 -7.25 11.86
N ARG A 108 -3.68 -7.36 13.13
CA ARG A 108 -2.47 -8.12 13.48
C ARG A 108 -2.62 -9.56 13.01
N SER A 109 -1.62 -10.07 12.30
CA SER A 109 -1.58 -11.45 11.81
C SER A 109 -0.41 -12.21 12.44
N ALA A 110 -0.63 -13.50 12.67
CA ALA A 110 0.43 -14.42 13.11
C ALA A 110 1.33 -14.89 11.95
N VAL A 111 0.89 -14.71 10.70
CA VAL A 111 1.58 -15.21 9.50
C VAL A 111 2.35 -14.09 8.83
N ARG A 112 3.68 -14.20 8.79
CA ARG A 112 4.53 -13.21 8.13
C ARG A 112 4.20 -13.13 6.63
N PRO A 113 4.04 -11.93 6.04
CA PRO A 113 3.83 -11.80 4.61
C PRO A 113 5.07 -12.32 3.88
N PRO A 114 4.92 -12.87 2.67
CA PRO A 114 6.08 -13.25 1.86
C PRO A 114 6.98 -12.01 1.69
N PRO A 115 8.32 -12.16 1.81
CA PRO A 115 9.22 -11.05 1.57
C PRO A 115 8.97 -10.52 0.15
N THR A 116 8.80 -9.21 0.01
CA THR A 116 8.84 -8.56 -1.30
C THR A 116 10.25 -8.73 -1.84
N THR A 117 10.46 -9.75 -2.67
CA THR A 117 11.72 -9.90 -3.39
C THR A 117 11.87 -8.69 -4.29
N ARG A 118 12.83 -7.82 -3.99
CA ARG A 118 13.29 -6.80 -4.94
C ARG A 118 13.52 -7.52 -6.28
N PRO A 119 12.80 -7.18 -7.36
CA PRO A 119 12.91 -7.97 -8.57
C PRO A 119 14.32 -7.81 -9.14
N THR A 120 15.16 -8.83 -9.03
CA THR A 120 16.15 -9.10 -10.07
C THR A 120 15.35 -9.57 -11.26
N ALA A 121 15.27 -8.70 -12.27
CA ALA A 121 14.45 -8.91 -13.46
C ALA A 121 14.62 -10.33 -14.02
N SER A 122 13.52 -11.08 -14.08
CA SER A 122 13.32 -12.12 -15.07
C SER A 122 12.01 -11.82 -15.78
N ALA A 123 12.12 -11.18 -16.95
CA ALA A 123 10.98 -10.90 -17.81
C ALA A 123 10.54 -12.21 -18.48
N SER A 124 9.26 -12.56 -18.35
CA SER A 124 8.60 -13.47 -19.27
C SER A 124 7.61 -12.68 -20.12
N SER A 125 7.76 -12.71 -21.44
CA SER A 125 6.82 -12.14 -22.38
C SER A 125 5.62 -13.06 -22.55
N SER A 126 4.41 -12.55 -22.31
CA SER A 126 3.18 -13.20 -22.79
C SER A 126 2.82 -12.62 -24.16
N PRO A 127 2.63 -13.44 -25.21
CA PRO A 127 2.16 -12.94 -26.50
C PRO A 127 0.70 -12.50 -26.35
N ARG A 128 0.48 -11.21 -26.60
CA ARG A 128 -0.83 -10.56 -26.63
C ARG A 128 -1.60 -11.13 -27.82
N THR A 129 -2.52 -12.07 -27.59
CA THR A 129 -3.42 -12.54 -28.64
C THR A 129 -4.33 -11.39 -29.08
N SER A 130 -4.22 -11.07 -30.37
CA SER A 130 -4.99 -10.06 -31.07
C SER A 130 -6.48 -10.40 -31.06
N THR A 131 -7.29 -9.38 -30.75
CA THR A 131 -8.73 -9.33 -30.98
C THR A 131 -9.07 -9.58 -32.44
N SER A 132 -9.93 -10.57 -32.72
CA SER A 132 -10.68 -10.65 -33.98
C SER A 132 -12.18 -10.64 -33.68
N THR A 133 -12.83 -9.56 -34.08
CA THR A 133 -14.28 -9.48 -34.27
C THR A 133 -14.63 -10.27 -35.53
N THR A 134 -15.67 -11.12 -35.51
CA THR A 134 -16.87 -11.07 -36.39
C THR A 134 -17.68 -12.39 -36.31
N SER A 135 -19.01 -12.24 -36.19
CA SER A 135 -20.14 -13.13 -36.57
C SER A 135 -20.35 -14.51 -35.92
N THR A 136 -21.52 -14.64 -35.27
CA THR A 136 -22.34 -15.85 -35.00
C THR A 136 -23.07 -16.30 -36.32
N PRO A 137 -23.75 -17.47 -36.46
CA PRO A 137 -24.33 -18.31 -35.40
C PRO A 137 -24.35 -19.86 -35.55
N ALA A 138 -24.75 -20.47 -34.42
CA ALA A 138 -25.58 -21.67 -34.25
C ALA A 138 -25.00 -23.10 -34.25
N CYS A 139 -25.54 -23.86 -33.26
CA CYS A 139 -25.79 -25.30 -33.19
C CYS A 139 -24.66 -26.25 -32.74
N ALA A 140 -24.75 -26.77 -31.51
CA ALA A 140 -25.13 -28.18 -31.26
C ALA A 140 -24.73 -28.68 -29.84
N SER A 141 -25.76 -29.01 -29.05
CA SER A 141 -25.96 -30.19 -28.20
C SER A 141 -24.85 -30.80 -27.30
N ARG A 142 -25.21 -30.98 -26.01
CA ARG A 142 -25.24 -32.21 -25.17
C ARG A 142 -24.57 -32.10 -23.79
N SER A 143 -25.44 -32.32 -22.79
CA SER A 143 -25.31 -33.13 -21.56
C SER A 143 -24.15 -32.86 -20.59
N ALA A 144 -24.49 -32.26 -19.44
CA ALA A 144 -23.71 -32.36 -18.21
C ALA A 144 -24.37 -33.37 -17.26
N THR A 145 -23.64 -34.44 -16.94
CA THR A 145 -23.98 -35.36 -15.84
C THR A 145 -23.34 -34.83 -14.56
N THR A 146 -24.14 -34.67 -13.51
CA THR A 146 -23.69 -34.41 -12.13
C THR A 146 -23.40 -35.73 -11.44
N LEU A 147 -22.28 -35.86 -10.73
CA LEU A 147 -22.17 -36.71 -9.54
C LEU A 147 -21.23 -36.07 -8.51
N HIS A 148 -21.54 -36.40 -7.25
CA HIS A 148 -21.31 -35.69 -5.99
C HIS A 148 -19.99 -36.10 -5.29
N PRO A 149 -19.65 -35.50 -4.12
CA PRO A 149 -18.33 -35.52 -3.50
C PRO A 149 -18.08 -36.80 -2.69
N TYR A 150 -16.81 -37.13 -2.48
CA TYR A 150 -16.38 -38.11 -1.47
C TYR A 150 -15.85 -37.39 -0.23
N LEU A 151 -16.50 -37.70 0.89
CA LEU A 151 -16.04 -37.49 2.25
C LEU A 151 -14.82 -38.35 2.56
N GLY A 152 -13.95 -37.81 3.41
CA GLY A 152 -12.99 -38.50 4.26
C GLY A 152 -12.75 -37.62 5.47
#